data_AF-A0A059CN33-F1
#
_entry.id   AF-A0A059CN33-F1
#
_cell.length_a   1.000
_cell.length_b   1.000
_cell.length_c   1.000
_cell.angle_alpha   90.00
_cell.angle_beta   90.00
_cell.angle_gamma   90.00
#
_symmetry.space_group_name_H-M   'P 1'
#
loop_
_entity.id
_entity.type
_entity.pdbx_description
1 polymer ?
#
loop_
_entity_poly.entity_id
_entity_poly.type
_entity_poly.pdbx_seq_one_letter_code
_entity_poly.pdbx_strand_id
1 'polypeptide(L)'
;MLYVDINILSVVIALLQAGKQLERQLTLEGRMWSGPKVNTKQLLFGCMALVIMVQGFDVGDLSENAADDLEGLDASAAHVANLLSTEPADIKLGVGGFSMGAATSLYCASCCALGKYGNGNPYPAKISTVVGLSGWLPCSKTLKNKLEGENEAVTRAASLPVLLCHGTSDDVVPYKFGEKSSGTLKAAGFQNVIFKSYSGLGHFTIPEEMDQVCAWLSSNLGLDGSSS
;
A
#
# COMPACT_ATOMS: atom_id res chain seq x y z
N MET A 1 8.85 1.62 -32.23
CA MET A 1 9.35 1.70 -30.84
C MET A 1 8.89 3.05 -30.30
N LEU A 2 7.65 3.11 -29.79
CA LEU A 2 7.09 4.35 -29.23
C LEU A 2 7.53 4.40 -27.76
N TYR A 3 8.61 5.13 -27.50
CA TYR A 3 8.95 5.59 -26.16
C TYR A 3 7.86 6.60 -25.78
N VAL A 4 6.86 6.14 -25.03
CA VAL A 4 5.89 7.04 -24.39
C VAL A 4 6.65 7.72 -23.25
N ASP A 5 6.61 9.06 -23.18
CA ASP A 5 7.08 9.80 -22.01
C ASP A 5 6.32 9.33 -20.76
N ILE A 6 7.04 8.60 -19.91
CA ILE A 6 6.58 7.92 -18.70
C ILE A 6 6.56 8.95 -17.57
N ASN A 7 5.40 9.51 -17.27
CA ASN A 7 5.29 10.53 -16.23
C ASN A 7 4.79 9.92 -14.92
N ILE A 8 5.68 9.84 -13.92
CA ILE A 8 5.37 9.62 -12.49
C ILE A 8 4.22 10.52 -12.01
N LEU A 9 4.04 11.68 -12.66
CA LEU A 9 2.88 12.56 -12.52
C LEU A 9 1.53 11.82 -12.64
N SER A 10 1.42 10.76 -13.43
CA SER A 10 0.19 9.95 -13.54
C SER A 10 -0.09 9.11 -12.28
N VAL A 11 0.94 8.63 -11.57
CA VAL A 11 0.81 7.98 -10.25
C VAL A 11 0.28 8.98 -9.24
N VAL A 12 0.89 10.16 -9.23
CA VAL A 12 0.50 11.27 -8.35
C VAL A 12 -0.93 11.68 -8.63
N ILE A 13 -1.28 11.90 -9.89
CA ILE A 13 -2.64 12.25 -10.28
C ILE A 13 -3.61 11.15 -9.84
N ALA A 14 -3.27 9.87 -9.99
CA ALA A 14 -4.12 8.78 -9.54
C ALA A 14 -4.30 8.75 -8.01
N LEU A 15 -3.23 8.94 -7.22
CA LEU A 15 -3.30 9.00 -5.75
C LEU A 15 -3.98 10.28 -5.24
N LEU A 16 -3.76 11.43 -5.90
CA LEU A 16 -4.44 12.68 -5.61
C LEU A 16 -5.94 12.59 -5.96
N GLN A 17 -6.28 12.00 -7.10
CA GLN A 17 -7.67 11.74 -7.48
C GLN A 17 -8.33 10.79 -6.49
N ALA A 18 -7.61 9.74 -6.05
CA ALA A 18 -8.09 8.81 -5.03
C ALA A 18 -8.41 9.53 -3.71
N GLY A 19 -7.46 10.34 -3.21
CA GLY A 19 -7.66 11.14 -2.00
C GLY A 19 -8.85 12.09 -2.11
N LYS A 20 -8.92 12.88 -3.19
CA LYS A 20 -10.03 13.83 -3.44
C LYS A 20 -11.38 13.14 -3.62
N GLN A 21 -11.42 11.98 -4.27
CA GLN A 21 -12.65 11.22 -4.44
C GLN A 21 -13.15 10.70 -3.10
N LEU A 22 -12.25 10.21 -2.23
CA LEU A 22 -12.61 9.76 -0.89
C LEU A 22 -13.07 10.91 -0.01
N GLU A 23 -12.33 12.04 0.02
CA GLU A 23 -12.70 13.26 0.74
C GLU A 23 -14.11 13.72 0.35
N ARG A 24 -14.40 13.76 -0.96
CA ARG A 24 -15.72 14.14 -1.47
C ARG A 24 -16.82 13.17 -1.04
N GLN A 25 -16.55 11.86 -1.04
CA GLN A 25 -17.53 10.86 -0.58
C GLN A 25 -17.80 10.97 0.93
N LEU A 26 -16.76 11.11 1.74
CA LEU A 26 -16.87 11.29 3.19
C LEU A 26 -17.65 12.56 3.56
N THR A 27 -17.43 13.65 2.81
CA THR A 27 -18.15 14.91 2.96
C THR A 27 -19.65 14.78 2.63
N LEU A 28 -19.99 13.94 1.64
CA LEU A 28 -21.37 13.75 1.19
C LEU A 28 -22.18 12.80 2.09
N GLU A 29 -21.54 11.80 2.69
CA GLU A 29 -22.26 10.69 3.35
C GLU A 29 -22.22 10.71 4.88
N GLY A 30 -21.31 11.47 5.51
CA GLY A 30 -21.29 11.65 6.97
C GLY A 30 -21.07 10.38 7.82
N ARG A 31 -20.99 9.17 7.22
CA ARG A 31 -20.54 7.89 7.78
C ARG A 31 -20.11 6.91 6.67
N MET A 32 -19.33 5.91 7.11
CA MET A 32 -18.64 4.84 6.39
C MET A 32 -19.52 4.01 5.44
N TRP A 33 -18.97 3.78 4.24
CA TRP A 33 -19.56 3.13 3.06
C TRP A 33 -19.73 1.62 3.22
N SER A 34 -20.81 1.07 2.64
CA SER A 34 -21.08 -0.38 2.54
C SER A 34 -21.18 -0.82 1.06
N GLY A 35 -20.16 -1.49 0.51
CA GLY A 35 -20.27 -2.17 -0.79
C GLY A 35 -18.93 -2.53 -1.48
N PRO A 36 -18.84 -3.68 -2.20
CA PRO A 36 -17.59 -4.34 -2.58
C PRO A 36 -17.01 -3.86 -3.93
N LYS A 37 -16.94 -2.55 -4.17
CA LYS A 37 -16.34 -2.02 -5.41
C LYS A 37 -14.90 -1.57 -5.14
N VAL A 38 -13.97 -2.49 -5.41
CA VAL A 38 -12.54 -2.20 -5.39
C VAL A 38 -12.18 -1.39 -6.64
N ASN A 39 -12.14 -0.06 -6.50
CA ASN A 39 -11.66 0.82 -7.57
C ASN A 39 -10.13 0.71 -7.67
N THR A 40 -9.68 -0.11 -8.62
CA THR A 40 -8.26 -0.36 -8.93
C THR A 40 -7.86 0.39 -10.19
N LYS A 41 -6.70 1.05 -10.17
CA LYS A 41 -6.04 1.56 -11.38
C LYS A 41 -4.66 0.92 -11.47
N GLN A 42 -4.45 0.12 -12.52
CA GLN A 42 -3.12 -0.35 -12.91
C GLN A 42 -2.47 0.74 -13.76
N LEU A 43 -1.25 1.11 -13.42
CA LEU A 43 -0.46 2.04 -14.22
C LEU A 43 0.87 1.39 -14.61
N LEU A 44 1.18 1.49 -15.89
CA LEU A 44 2.37 0.95 -16.55
C LEU A 44 3.39 2.07 -16.80
N PHE A 45 4.67 1.82 -16.49
CA PHE A 45 5.75 2.79 -16.54
C PHE A 45 7.06 2.15 -17.00
N GLY A 46 7.26 2.02 -18.31
CA GLY A 46 8.50 1.42 -18.84
C GLY A 46 8.72 0.02 -18.27
N CYS A 47 9.70 -0.13 -17.37
CA CYS A 47 10.02 -1.38 -16.68
C CYS A 47 9.25 -1.60 -15.36
N MET A 48 8.13 -0.90 -15.13
CA MET A 48 7.32 -1.00 -13.89
C MET A 48 5.82 -1.15 -14.16
N ALA A 49 5.13 -1.87 -13.26
CA ALA A 49 3.70 -1.72 -13.02
C ALA A 49 3.41 -1.37 -11.56
N LEU A 50 2.54 -0.39 -11.32
CA LEU A 50 2.05 0.01 -10.00
C LEU A 50 0.52 -0.10 -9.99
N VAL A 51 0.00 -0.92 -9.07
CA VAL A 51 -1.45 -1.00 -8.82
C VAL A 51 -1.79 -0.06 -7.67
N ILE A 52 -2.71 0.88 -7.95
CA ILE A 52 -3.20 1.85 -6.98
C ILE A 52 -4.62 1.51 -6.56
N MET A 53 -4.80 1.37 -5.25
CA MET A 53 -6.07 1.00 -4.63
C MET A 53 -6.71 2.25 -4.00
N VAL A 54 -7.93 2.57 -4.44
CA VAL A 54 -8.72 3.68 -3.89
C VAL A 54 -9.70 3.19 -2.83
N GLN A 55 -10.18 1.95 -2.93
CA GLN A 55 -11.10 1.31 -1.99
C GLN A 55 -10.84 -0.20 -1.95
N GLY A 56 -10.91 -0.80 -0.76
CA GLY A 56 -10.77 -2.24 -0.51
C GLY A 56 -12.03 -2.82 0.15
N PHE A 57 -11.90 -4.02 0.72
CA PHE A 57 -12.84 -4.84 1.51
C PHE A 57 -13.81 -4.15 2.51
N ASP A 58 -14.74 -4.91 3.10
CA ASP A 58 -15.69 -4.37 4.08
C ASP A 58 -14.97 -4.01 5.40
N VAL A 59 -15.16 -2.78 5.86
CA VAL A 59 -14.57 -2.30 7.11
C VAL A 59 -15.72 -2.03 8.06
N GLY A 60 -15.78 -2.80 9.15
CA GLY A 60 -16.65 -2.48 10.30
C GLY A 60 -16.18 -1.22 11.03
N ASP A 61 -16.33 -1.15 12.35
CA ASP A 61 -15.68 -0.06 13.09
C ASP A 61 -14.15 -0.20 13.00
N LEU A 62 -13.47 0.87 12.57
CA LEU A 62 -12.02 1.06 12.66
C LEU A 62 -11.59 1.10 14.15
N SER A 63 -11.60 -0.07 14.78
CA SER A 63 -11.19 -0.25 16.15
C SER A 63 -10.04 -1.25 16.22
N GLU A 64 -9.10 -1.01 17.13
CA GLU A 64 -7.94 -1.89 17.33
C GLU A 64 -8.31 -3.31 17.76
N ASN A 65 -9.57 -3.54 18.12
CA ASN A 65 -10.11 -4.81 18.59
C ASN A 65 -11.10 -5.46 17.63
N ALA A 66 -11.44 -4.80 16.52
CA ALA A 66 -12.25 -5.40 15.48
C ALA A 66 -11.51 -6.61 14.88
N ALA A 67 -12.27 -7.63 14.50
CA ALA A 67 -11.74 -8.73 13.71
C ALA A 67 -11.43 -8.22 12.29
N ASP A 68 -10.27 -8.59 11.77
CA ASP A 68 -9.95 -8.33 10.37
C ASP A 68 -10.79 -9.27 9.47
N ASP A 69 -11.39 -8.72 8.40
CA ASP A 69 -12.00 -9.51 7.33
C ASP A 69 -10.90 -10.17 6.48
N LEU A 70 -10.40 -11.32 6.95
CA LEU A 70 -9.31 -12.02 6.29
C LEU A 70 -9.68 -12.50 4.88
N GLU A 71 -10.94 -12.89 4.68
CA GLU A 71 -11.43 -13.35 3.38
C GLU A 71 -11.46 -12.20 2.36
N GLY A 72 -11.99 -11.04 2.75
CA GLY A 72 -11.98 -9.84 1.90
C GLY A 72 -10.57 -9.30 1.64
N LEU A 73 -9.67 -9.38 2.61
CA LEU A 73 -8.26 -9.02 2.46
C LEU A 73 -7.55 -9.95 1.47
N ASP A 74 -7.73 -11.26 1.60
CA ASP A 74 -7.18 -12.25 0.67
C ASP A 74 -7.73 -12.06 -0.75
N ALA A 75 -9.04 -11.84 -0.89
CA ALA A 75 -9.67 -11.58 -2.18
C ALA A 75 -9.11 -10.31 -2.83
N SER A 76 -8.95 -9.23 -2.06
CA SER A 76 -8.38 -7.97 -2.55
C SER A 76 -6.91 -8.13 -2.95
N ALA A 77 -6.12 -8.84 -2.15
CA ALA A 77 -4.71 -9.10 -2.44
C ALA A 77 -4.53 -10.02 -3.65
N ALA A 78 -5.42 -11.00 -3.84
CA ALA A 78 -5.44 -11.87 -5.01
C ALA A 78 -5.80 -11.09 -6.28
N HIS A 79 -6.76 -10.16 -6.19
CA HIS A 79 -7.09 -9.25 -7.29
C HIS A 79 -5.87 -8.40 -7.69
N VAL A 80 -5.16 -7.81 -6.72
CA VAL A 80 -3.92 -7.06 -6.97
C VAL A 80 -2.85 -7.94 -7.61
N ALA A 81 -2.63 -9.14 -7.07
CA ALA A 81 -1.64 -10.07 -7.60
C ALA A 81 -1.96 -10.50 -9.04
N ASN A 82 -3.24 -10.66 -9.39
CA ASN A 82 -3.69 -10.98 -10.74
C ASN A 82 -3.49 -9.82 -11.73
N LEU A 83 -3.66 -8.57 -11.29
CA LEU A 83 -3.32 -7.42 -12.13
C LEU A 83 -1.81 -7.40 -12.40
N LEU A 84 -1.00 -7.58 -11.37
CA LEU A 84 0.46 -7.58 -11.48
C LEU A 84 1.01 -8.79 -12.26
N SER A 85 0.29 -9.93 -12.32
CA SER A 85 0.74 -11.13 -13.04
C SER A 85 0.65 -10.99 -14.57
N THR A 86 -0.04 -9.96 -15.07
CA THR A 86 -0.09 -9.64 -16.50
C THR A 86 1.21 -9.02 -17.02
N GLU A 87 2.11 -8.65 -16.11
CA GLU A 87 3.36 -7.98 -16.43
C GLU A 87 4.49 -8.96 -16.75
N PRO A 88 5.39 -8.61 -17.68
CA PRO A 88 6.61 -9.37 -17.93
C PRO A 88 7.48 -9.56 -16.66
N ALA A 89 8.21 -10.68 -16.60
CA ALA A 89 8.95 -11.08 -15.40
C ALA A 89 10.13 -10.15 -15.03
N ASP A 90 10.60 -9.33 -15.97
CA ASP A 90 11.66 -8.33 -15.82
C ASP A 90 11.15 -6.97 -15.31
N ILE A 91 9.84 -6.81 -15.15
CA ILE A 91 9.20 -5.61 -14.63
C ILE A 91 9.24 -5.59 -13.11
N LYS A 92 9.67 -4.47 -12.53
CA LYS A 92 9.55 -4.23 -11.09
C LYS A 92 8.10 -3.89 -10.74
N LEU A 93 7.54 -4.60 -9.77
CA LEU A 93 6.13 -4.47 -9.40
C LEU A 93 5.99 -3.65 -8.12
N GLY A 94 5.12 -2.65 -8.14
CA GLY A 94 4.76 -1.86 -6.96
C GLY A 94 3.30 -2.03 -6.59
N VAL A 95 2.98 -1.85 -5.31
CA VAL A 95 1.60 -1.69 -4.85
C VAL A 95 1.48 -0.45 -3.98
N GLY A 96 0.43 0.33 -4.19
CA GLY A 96 0.19 1.54 -3.42
C GLY A 96 -1.29 1.77 -3.16
N GLY A 97 -1.60 2.54 -2.12
CA GLY A 97 -2.98 2.94 -1.89
C GLY A 97 -3.14 4.01 -0.84
N PHE A 98 -4.39 4.50 -0.76
CA PHE A 98 -4.82 5.50 0.21
C PHE A 98 -5.90 4.90 1.11
N SER A 99 -5.88 5.23 2.41
CA SER A 99 -6.86 4.75 3.39
C SER A 99 -6.97 3.22 3.40
N MET A 100 -8.14 2.66 3.11
CA MET A 100 -8.33 1.23 2.98
C MET A 100 -7.48 0.59 1.86
N GLY A 101 -7.22 1.32 0.78
CA GLY A 101 -6.28 0.88 -0.25
C GLY A 101 -4.84 0.78 0.26
N ALA A 102 -4.45 1.65 1.20
CA ALA A 102 -3.16 1.53 1.90
C ALA A 102 -3.16 0.27 2.78
N ALA A 103 -4.27 -0.03 3.45
CA ALA A 103 -4.40 -1.26 4.24
C ALA A 103 -4.25 -2.53 3.39
N THR A 104 -4.89 -2.58 2.21
CA THR A 104 -4.68 -3.67 1.24
C THR A 104 -3.23 -3.74 0.74
N SER A 105 -2.59 -2.59 0.49
CA SER A 105 -1.19 -2.53 0.02
C SER A 105 -0.22 -3.10 1.06
N LEU A 106 -0.40 -2.75 2.34
CA LEU A 106 0.39 -3.27 3.46
C LEU A 106 0.09 -4.75 3.73
N TYR A 107 -1.15 -5.19 3.50
CA TYR A 107 -1.49 -6.61 3.54
C TYR A 107 -0.78 -7.40 2.44
N CYS A 108 -0.74 -6.88 1.20
CA CYS A 108 0.03 -7.47 0.11
C CYS A 108 1.53 -7.56 0.46
N ALA A 109 2.08 -6.55 1.15
CA ALA A 109 3.46 -6.59 1.66
C ALA A 109 3.68 -7.77 2.61
N SER A 110 2.74 -7.97 3.53
CA SER A 110 2.77 -9.08 4.49
C SER A 110 2.67 -10.44 3.79
N CYS A 111 1.76 -10.59 2.82
CA CYS A 111 1.62 -11.81 2.03
C CYS A 111 2.86 -12.10 1.17
N CYS A 112 3.44 -11.06 0.55
CA CYS A 112 4.67 -11.18 -0.22
C CYS A 112 5.86 -11.60 0.65
N ALA A 113 5.99 -11.03 1.85
CA ALA A 113 6.98 -11.45 2.81
C ALA A 113 6.78 -12.91 3.25
N LEU A 114 5.54 -13.28 3.62
CA LEU A 114 5.19 -14.64 4.03
C LEU A 114 5.23 -15.66 2.88
N GLY A 115 5.15 -15.23 1.62
CA GLY A 115 4.99 -16.11 0.46
C GLY A 115 3.59 -16.75 0.36
N LYS A 116 2.63 -16.33 1.18
CA LYS A 116 1.29 -16.89 1.25
C LYS A 116 0.25 -15.86 1.71
N TYR A 117 -0.99 -16.09 1.29
CA TYR A 117 -2.19 -15.42 1.77
C TYR A 117 -2.53 -15.80 3.22
N GLY A 118 -3.51 -15.12 3.80
CA GLY A 118 -4.04 -15.42 5.13
C GLY A 118 -4.60 -16.83 5.26
N ASN A 119 -5.29 -17.29 4.21
CA ASN A 119 -5.83 -18.65 4.08
C ASN A 119 -4.78 -19.75 3.84
N GLY A 120 -3.50 -19.40 3.71
CA GLY A 120 -2.39 -20.33 3.53
C GLY A 120 -2.04 -20.66 2.06
N ASN A 121 -2.84 -20.21 1.09
CA ASN A 121 -2.51 -20.39 -0.33
C ASN A 121 -1.25 -19.58 -0.71
N PRO A 122 -0.42 -20.05 -1.67
CA PRO A 122 0.77 -19.32 -2.10
C PRO A 122 0.47 -17.93 -2.67
N TYR A 123 1.27 -16.93 -2.31
CA TYR A 123 1.19 -15.57 -2.87
C TYR A 123 2.09 -15.48 -4.11
N PRO A 124 1.53 -15.26 -5.32
CA PRO A 124 2.30 -15.43 -6.56
C PRO A 124 3.11 -14.19 -6.98
N ALA A 125 2.75 -13.00 -6.51
CA ALA A 125 3.36 -11.75 -6.97
C ALA A 125 4.65 -11.42 -6.20
N LYS A 126 5.67 -10.97 -6.93
CA LYS A 126 6.94 -10.48 -6.37
C LYS A 126 6.93 -8.96 -6.32
N ILE A 127 6.47 -8.42 -5.19
CA ILE A 127 6.38 -6.98 -4.99
C ILE A 127 7.78 -6.43 -4.69
N SER A 128 8.17 -5.37 -5.39
CA SER A 128 9.44 -4.67 -5.27
C SER A 128 9.36 -3.43 -4.38
N THR A 129 8.17 -2.86 -4.17
CA THR A 129 7.96 -1.64 -3.37
C THR A 129 6.50 -1.48 -2.96
N VAL A 130 6.28 -0.92 -1.77
CA VAL A 130 4.94 -0.71 -1.18
C VAL A 130 4.77 0.72 -0.68
N VAL A 131 3.63 1.33 -1.00
CA VAL A 131 3.24 2.67 -0.49
C VAL A 131 1.90 2.59 0.24
N GLY A 132 1.83 3.15 1.45
CA GLY A 132 0.59 3.31 2.20
C GLY A 132 0.39 4.76 2.64
N LEU A 133 -0.66 5.41 2.14
CA LEU A 133 -1.02 6.78 2.50
C LEU A 133 -2.25 6.79 3.41
N SER A 134 -2.17 7.43 4.57
CA SER A 134 -3.26 7.61 5.54
C SER A 134 -4.01 6.31 5.88
N GLY A 135 -3.27 5.22 6.13
CA GLY A 135 -3.81 3.87 6.30
C GLY A 135 -3.44 3.18 7.60
N TRP A 136 -3.69 1.86 7.66
CA TRP A 136 -3.30 0.99 8.76
C TRP A 136 -2.86 -0.38 8.25
N LEU A 137 -2.14 -1.15 9.06
CA LEU A 137 -1.73 -2.51 8.78
C LEU A 137 -2.77 -3.52 9.30
N PRO A 138 -3.49 -4.24 8.43
CA PRO A 138 -4.35 -5.34 8.83
C PRO A 138 -3.56 -6.51 9.40
N CYS A 139 -4.18 -7.33 10.25
CA CYS A 139 -3.57 -8.53 10.82
C CYS A 139 -2.28 -8.29 11.61
N SER A 140 -2.02 -7.03 12.01
CA SER A 140 -0.81 -6.57 12.69
C SER A 140 -0.43 -7.42 13.91
N LYS A 141 -1.41 -7.85 14.71
CA LYS A 141 -1.22 -8.68 15.91
C LYS A 141 -0.55 -10.03 15.63
N THR A 142 -0.74 -10.59 14.43
CA THR A 142 -0.25 -11.93 14.07
C THR A 142 1.00 -11.91 13.20
N LEU A 143 1.36 -10.76 12.62
CA LEU A 143 2.39 -10.65 11.60
C LEU A 143 3.75 -11.14 12.09
N LYS A 144 4.20 -10.66 13.25
CA LYS A 144 5.51 -11.01 13.83
C LYS A 144 5.64 -12.52 14.01
N ASN A 145 4.67 -13.15 14.68
CA ASN A 145 4.68 -14.59 14.93
C ASN A 145 4.68 -15.41 13.64
N LYS A 146 4.02 -14.93 12.58
CA LYS A 146 4.00 -15.61 11.28
C LYS A 146 5.34 -15.52 10.55
N LEU A 147 6.11 -14.43 10.73
CA LEU A 147 7.40 -14.24 10.06
C LEU A 147 8.57 -14.92 10.78
N GLU A 148 8.58 -14.96 12.12
CA GLU A 148 9.68 -15.53 12.91
C GLU A 148 9.92 -17.02 12.69
N GLY A 149 8.94 -17.75 12.14
CA GLY A 149 9.04 -19.19 11.88
C GLY A 149 9.72 -19.58 10.56
N GLU A 150 9.99 -18.62 9.66
CA GLU A 150 10.43 -18.90 8.28
C GLU A 150 11.58 -17.97 7.84
N ASN A 151 12.81 -18.52 7.78
CA ASN A 151 14.01 -17.74 7.44
C ASN A 151 13.91 -16.97 6.10
N GLU A 152 13.29 -17.58 5.09
CA GLU A 152 13.07 -16.91 3.81
C GLU A 152 12.09 -15.74 3.93
N ALA A 153 11.07 -15.87 4.77
CA ALA A 153 10.08 -14.82 4.98
C ALA A 153 10.69 -13.62 5.70
N VAL A 154 11.55 -13.85 6.69
CA VAL A 154 12.37 -12.81 7.33
C VAL A 154 13.25 -12.10 6.31
N THR A 155 13.90 -12.85 5.41
CA THR A 155 14.77 -12.27 4.38
C THR A 155 13.97 -11.40 3.40
N ARG A 156 12.82 -11.88 2.93
CA ARG A 156 11.92 -11.13 2.06
C ARG A 156 11.43 -9.85 2.74
N ALA A 157 10.96 -9.95 3.99
CA ALA A 157 10.51 -8.80 4.80
C ALA A 157 11.62 -7.74 4.96
N ALA A 158 12.83 -8.17 5.30
CA ALA A 158 13.96 -7.26 5.49
C ALA A 158 14.31 -6.46 4.23
N SER A 159 14.18 -7.09 3.06
CA SER A 159 14.51 -6.47 1.77
C SER A 159 13.42 -5.58 1.18
N LEU A 160 12.14 -5.76 1.57
CA LEU A 160 11.01 -5.09 0.94
C LEU A 160 10.92 -3.61 1.38
N PRO A 161 11.08 -2.63 0.47
CA PRO A 161 10.89 -1.22 0.78
C PRO A 161 9.41 -0.89 1.02
N VAL A 162 9.12 -0.24 2.13
CA VAL A 162 7.77 0.23 2.50
C VAL A 162 7.82 1.70 2.88
N LEU A 163 7.05 2.54 2.16
CA LEU A 163 6.80 3.92 2.52
C LEU A 163 5.40 4.06 3.09
N LEU A 164 5.30 4.62 4.28
CA LEU A 164 4.06 5.04 4.90
C LEU A 164 4.03 6.56 5.07
N CYS A 165 2.92 7.19 4.72
CA CYS A 165 2.67 8.61 4.96
C CYS A 165 1.36 8.77 5.73
N HIS A 166 1.30 9.71 6.67
CA HIS A 166 0.08 9.95 7.44
C HIS A 166 -0.01 11.40 7.91
N GLY A 167 -1.21 11.97 7.81
CA GLY A 167 -1.51 13.29 8.37
C GLY A 167 -1.73 13.25 9.89
N THR A 168 -1.17 14.19 10.64
CA THR A 168 -1.32 14.21 12.11
C THR A 168 -2.72 14.65 12.57
N SER A 169 -3.51 15.22 11.66
CA SER A 169 -4.87 15.72 11.90
C SER A 169 -5.92 14.88 11.17
N ASP A 170 -5.56 13.66 10.76
CA ASP A 170 -6.47 12.69 10.14
C ASP A 170 -7.56 12.26 11.13
N ASP A 171 -8.79 12.60 10.79
CA ASP A 171 -10.00 12.40 11.58
C ASP A 171 -10.78 11.13 11.18
N VAL A 172 -10.35 10.44 10.12
CA VAL A 172 -10.99 9.22 9.61
C VAL A 172 -10.19 7.98 9.99
N VAL A 173 -8.88 7.99 9.72
CA VAL A 173 -7.93 6.97 10.15
C VAL A 173 -6.96 7.63 11.11
N PRO A 174 -7.15 7.47 12.44
CA PRO A 174 -6.33 8.17 13.42
C PRO A 174 -4.83 7.95 13.19
N TYR A 175 -4.04 9.03 13.19
CA TYR A 175 -2.58 9.02 12.95
C TYR A 175 -1.83 7.91 13.71
N LYS A 176 -2.26 7.61 14.95
CA LYS A 176 -1.71 6.52 15.78
C LYS A 176 -1.74 5.14 15.09
N PHE A 177 -2.68 4.89 14.17
CA PHE A 177 -2.75 3.65 13.41
C PHE A 177 -1.61 3.56 12.40
N GLY A 178 -1.27 4.67 11.71
CA GLY A 178 -0.10 4.74 10.85
C GLY A 178 1.20 4.50 11.63
N GLU A 179 1.37 5.18 12.78
CA GLU A 179 2.54 4.98 13.65
C GLU A 179 2.66 3.54 14.13
N LYS A 180 1.57 2.96 14.63
CA LYS A 180 1.51 1.57 15.09
C LYS A 180 1.82 0.60 13.95
N SER A 181 1.34 0.87 12.74
CA SER A 181 1.60 0.05 11.54
C SER A 181 3.08 0.04 11.19
N SER A 182 3.71 1.21 11.16
CA SER A 182 5.17 1.35 10.95
C SER A 182 5.97 0.61 12.03
N GLY A 183 5.62 0.81 13.31
CA GLY A 183 6.27 0.12 14.42
C GLY A 183 6.11 -1.41 14.35
N THR A 184 4.92 -1.89 13.98
CA THR A 184 4.65 -3.33 13.86
C THR A 184 5.44 -3.95 12.72
N LEU A 185 5.51 -3.31 11.55
CA LEU A 185 6.32 -3.78 10.42
C LEU A 185 7.80 -3.90 10.83
N LYS A 186 8.35 -2.86 11.45
CA LYS A 186 9.74 -2.87 11.94
C LYS A 186 9.98 -3.99 12.94
N ALA A 187 9.07 -4.15 13.91
CA ALA A 187 9.14 -5.20 14.91
C ALA A 187 8.99 -6.62 14.34
N ALA A 188 8.37 -6.75 13.15
CA ALA A 188 8.20 -8.01 12.44
C ALA A 188 9.34 -8.32 11.46
N GLY A 189 10.38 -7.48 11.39
CA GLY A 189 11.59 -7.73 10.60
C GLY A 189 11.67 -6.97 9.27
N PHE A 190 10.72 -6.09 8.97
CA PHE A 190 10.85 -5.17 7.83
C PHE A 190 11.87 -4.08 8.16
N GLN A 191 13.04 -4.15 7.52
CA GLN A 191 14.16 -3.25 7.84
C GLN A 191 14.10 -1.94 7.03
N ASN A 192 13.48 -1.95 5.85
CA ASN A 192 13.35 -0.80 4.97
C ASN A 192 11.96 -0.15 5.07
N VAL A 193 11.62 0.37 6.26
CA VAL A 193 10.33 1.03 6.53
C VAL A 193 10.53 2.51 6.83
N ILE A 194 9.99 3.37 5.97
CA ILE A 194 9.96 4.82 6.17
C ILE A 194 8.54 5.23 6.56
N PHE A 195 8.42 6.04 7.61
CA PHE A 195 7.16 6.66 8.03
C PHE A 195 7.31 8.18 8.01
N LYS A 196 6.46 8.86 7.25
CA LYS A 196 6.45 10.31 7.07
C LYS A 196 5.16 10.89 7.64
N SER A 197 5.32 11.91 8.48
CA SER A 197 4.20 12.57 9.15
C SER A 197 4.02 13.97 8.58
N TYR A 198 2.77 14.36 8.29
CA TYR A 198 2.45 15.67 7.75
C TYR A 198 1.59 16.43 8.75
N SER A 199 2.15 17.50 9.33
CA SER A 199 1.49 18.28 10.37
C SER A 199 0.27 19.01 9.82
N GLY A 200 -0.88 18.90 10.49
CA GLY A 200 -2.13 19.56 10.09
C GLY A 200 -2.85 18.91 8.90
N LEU A 201 -2.24 17.90 8.25
CA LEU A 201 -2.88 17.16 7.18
C LEU A 201 -4.00 16.26 7.74
N GLY A 202 -5.19 16.35 7.15
CA GLY A 202 -6.36 15.51 7.45
C GLY A 202 -6.40 14.24 6.60
N HIS A 203 -7.60 13.68 6.39
CA HIS A 203 -7.78 12.47 5.58
C HIS A 203 -7.83 12.76 4.06
N PHE A 204 -6.77 13.37 3.53
CA PHE A 204 -6.58 13.64 2.11
C PHE A 204 -5.07 13.70 1.80
N THR A 205 -4.72 13.91 0.54
CA THR A 205 -3.34 14.01 0.08
C THR A 205 -2.98 15.42 -0.36
N ILE A 206 -1.71 15.79 -0.22
CA ILE A 206 -1.18 17.11 -0.62
C ILE A 206 -0.02 16.99 -1.62
N PRO A 207 0.25 18.02 -2.44
CA PRO A 207 1.35 17.99 -3.40
C PRO A 207 2.70 17.64 -2.76
N GLU A 208 3.02 18.21 -1.60
CA GLU A 208 4.27 18.00 -0.89
C GLU A 208 4.46 16.53 -0.45
N GLU A 209 3.38 15.87 -0.05
CA GLU A 209 3.38 14.44 0.24
C GLU A 209 3.64 13.64 -1.03
N MET A 210 2.98 14.02 -2.12
CA MET A 210 3.10 13.30 -3.37
C MET A 210 4.47 13.44 -4.03
N ASP A 211 5.10 14.60 -3.93
CA ASP A 211 6.46 14.81 -4.41
C ASP A 211 7.46 13.88 -3.70
N GLN A 212 7.27 13.66 -2.39
CA GLN A 212 8.10 12.71 -1.64
C GLN A 212 7.85 11.26 -2.06
N VAL A 213 6.59 10.88 -2.29
CA VAL A 213 6.25 9.55 -2.81
C VAL A 213 6.91 9.33 -4.18
N CYS A 214 6.93 10.34 -5.04
CA CYS A 214 7.59 10.28 -6.35
C CYS A 214 9.08 10.05 -6.23
N ALA A 215 9.75 10.89 -5.45
CA ALA A 215 11.19 10.80 -5.25
C ALA A 215 11.57 9.43 -4.68
N TRP A 216 10.80 8.95 -3.70
CA TRP A 216 11.03 7.65 -3.08
C TRP A 216 10.80 6.48 -4.05
N LEU A 217 9.73 6.50 -4.84
CA LEU A 217 9.49 5.48 -5.86
C LEU A 217 10.60 5.48 -6.90
N SER A 218 10.99 6.64 -7.42
CA SER A 218 12.03 6.78 -8.44
C SER A 218 13.35 6.17 -7.99
N SER A 219 13.74 6.44 -6.74
CA SER A 219 14.95 5.90 -6.12
C SER A 219 14.90 4.39 -5.93
N ASN A 220 13.81 3.84 -5.36
CA ASN A 220 13.71 2.40 -5.09
C ASN A 220 13.54 1.56 -6.37
N LEU A 221 13.01 2.17 -7.43
CA LEU A 221 12.81 1.50 -8.71
C LEU A 221 14.00 1.67 -9.65
N GLY A 222 14.94 2.57 -9.35
CA GLY A 222 16.12 2.83 -10.18
C GLY A 222 15.78 3.61 -11.45
N LEU A 223 14.81 4.52 -11.36
CA LEU A 223 14.41 5.41 -12.44
C LEU A 223 15.21 6.72 -12.45
N ASP A 224 15.93 6.99 -11.37
CA ASP A 224 16.94 8.04 -11.31
C ASP A 224 18.06 7.62 -12.26
N GLY A 225 18.07 8.20 -13.46
CA GLY A 225 18.95 7.79 -14.55
C GLY A 225 20.35 7.49 -14.07
N SER A 226 20.84 6.28 -14.36
CA SER A 226 22.24 5.91 -14.25
C SER A 226 23.07 6.86 -15.13
N SER A 227 23.42 8.00 -14.55
CA SER A 227 24.53 8.83 -14.99
C SER A 227 25.79 8.05 -14.62
N SER A 228 26.14 7.11 -15.50
CA SER A 228 27.44 6.43 -15.49
C SER A 228 28.49 7.39 -16.01
#